data_AF-S7UXM1-F1
#
_entry.id   AF-S7UXM1-F1
#
_cell.length_a   1.000
_cell.length_b   1.000
_cell.length_c   1.000
_cell.angle_alpha   90.00
_cell.angle_beta   90.00
_cell.angle_gamma   90.00
#
_symmetry.space_group_name_H-M   'P 1'
#
loop_
_entity.id
_entity.type
_entity.pdbx_description
1 polymer ?
#
loop_
_entity_poly.entity_id
_entity_poly.type
_entity_poly.pdbx_seq_one_letter_code
_entity_poly.pdbx_strand_id
1 'polypeptide(L)'
;MDRKTLALILTEVVLVVALVVVVAMDFNSKPQAEIATAPVAEEATTADADEGKTEESVAETVVAKAEEAAEAAPAEKAEAKEEKPAEEAAGEEKAAEKVAAPAPAAGGAVADVIPLENPAYAKHTKGIVQFTHKKHYTDYKIGCGECHHDENAEPLNDLKEGDAVQGCIECHPKASKAPIPKKGEPKLSDSEKMEYHAEALHANCIDCHKEHNKKNNTKAAPTSCTTCHPKTK
;
A
#
# COMPACT_ATOMS: atom_id res chain seq x y z
N MET A 1 13.12 55.07 -0.69
CA MET A 1 12.97 54.70 -2.11
C MET A 1 12.01 55.69 -2.74
N ASP A 2 12.39 56.33 -3.84
CA ASP A 2 11.55 57.32 -4.51
C ASP A 2 10.55 56.69 -5.49
N ARG A 3 9.65 57.52 -6.02
CA ARG A 3 8.57 57.08 -6.92
C ARG A 3 9.04 56.56 -8.28
N LYS A 4 10.24 56.94 -8.77
CA LYS A 4 10.78 56.43 -10.03
C LYS A 4 11.38 55.04 -9.83
N THR A 5 12.18 54.85 -8.78
CA THR A 5 12.68 53.50 -8.43
C THR A 5 11.55 52.52 -8.15
N LEU A 6 10.51 52.94 -7.42
CA LEU A 6 9.34 52.08 -7.19
C LEU A 6 8.60 51.73 -8.49
N ALA A 7 8.39 52.70 -9.39
CA ALA A 7 7.74 52.44 -10.68
C ALA A 7 8.55 51.47 -11.56
N LEU A 8 9.88 51.62 -11.62
CA LEU A 8 10.76 50.71 -12.35
C LEU A 8 10.69 49.29 -11.80
N ILE A 9 10.79 49.10 -10.48
CA ILE A 9 10.70 47.78 -9.84
C ILE A 9 9.33 47.13 -10.13
N LEU A 10 8.24 47.89 -10.07
CA LEU A 10 6.91 47.36 -10.40
C LEU A 10 6.78 46.98 -11.88
N THR A 11 7.41 47.72 -12.81
CA THR A 11 7.44 47.36 -14.24
C THR A 11 8.24 46.09 -14.48
N GLU A 12 9.44 45.96 -13.89
CA GLU A 12 10.26 44.74 -13.96
C GLU A 12 9.51 43.51 -13.43
N VAL A 13 8.87 43.61 -12.26
CA VAL A 13 8.08 42.51 -11.67
C VAL A 13 6.91 42.11 -12.57
N VAL A 14 6.19 43.07 -13.16
CA VAL A 14 5.10 42.77 -14.11
C VAL A 14 5.61 42.07 -15.37
N LEU A 15 6.77 42.48 -15.91
CA LEU A 15 7.38 41.83 -17.07
C LEU A 15 7.83 40.39 -16.76
N VAL A 16 8.45 40.15 -15.60
CA VAL A 16 8.85 38.81 -15.15
C VAL A 16 7.64 37.91 -14.96
N VAL A 17 6.58 38.39 -14.30
CA VAL A 17 5.33 37.62 -14.12
C VAL A 17 4.67 37.31 -15.45
N ALA A 18 4.61 38.27 -16.38
CA ALA A 18 4.06 38.04 -17.73
C ALA A 18 4.85 36.97 -18.50
N LEU A 19 6.19 37.00 -18.42
CA LEU A 19 7.06 36.02 -19.09
C LEU A 19 6.85 34.61 -18.51
N VAL A 20 6.74 34.47 -17.19
CA VAL A 20 6.45 33.19 -16.52
C VAL A 20 5.08 32.63 -16.95
N VAL A 21 4.06 33.48 -17.06
CA VAL A 21 2.71 33.08 -17.52
C VAL A 21 2.73 32.59 -18.97
N VAL A 22 3.45 33.28 -19.88
CA VAL A 22 3.59 32.85 -21.29
C VAL A 22 4.28 31.48 -21.37
N VAL A 23 5.40 31.30 -20.67
CA VAL A 23 6.13 30.01 -20.66
C VAL A 23 5.27 28.86 -20.10
N ALA A 24 4.43 29.13 -19.10
CA ALA A 24 3.48 28.14 -18.58
C ALA A 24 2.37 27.78 -19.59
N MET A 25 1.86 28.76 -20.36
CA MET A 25 0.86 28.54 -21.40
C MET A 25 1.42 27.72 -22.57
N ASP A 26 2.64 27.98 -23.02
CA ASP A 26 3.31 27.19 -24.06
C ASP A 26 3.52 25.73 -23.61
N PHE A 27 3.93 25.52 -22.34
CA PHE A 27 4.14 24.17 -21.81
C PHE A 27 2.84 23.35 -21.74
N ASN A 28 1.71 24.02 -21.46
CA ASN A 28 0.38 23.40 -21.43
C ASN A 28 -0.24 23.15 -22.83
N SER A 29 0.37 23.69 -23.89
CA SER A 29 -0.19 23.66 -25.26
C SER A 29 0.40 22.55 -26.16
N LYS A 30 1.17 21.61 -25.58
CA LYS A 30 1.82 20.53 -26.35
C LYS A 30 0.79 19.49 -26.82
N PRO A 31 0.62 19.24 -28.13
CA PRO A 31 -0.42 18.33 -28.63
C PRO A 31 -0.16 16.89 -28.19
N GLN A 32 -1.21 16.18 -27.78
CA GLN A 32 -1.14 14.74 -27.57
C GLN A 32 -0.99 14.04 -28.92
N ALA A 33 -0.08 13.06 -28.99
CA ALA A 33 0.14 12.30 -30.22
C ALA A 33 -1.08 11.42 -30.54
N GLU A 34 -1.56 11.54 -31.77
CA GLU A 34 -2.72 10.82 -32.28
C GLU A 34 -2.47 9.30 -32.27
N ILE A 35 -3.28 8.56 -31.50
CA ILE A 35 -3.16 7.10 -31.41
C ILE A 35 -3.93 6.47 -32.58
N ALA A 36 -3.24 6.24 -33.69
CA ALA A 36 -3.84 5.67 -34.90
C ALA A 36 -4.47 4.30 -34.64
N THR A 37 -5.79 4.19 -34.81
CA THR A 37 -6.54 2.94 -34.66
C THR A 37 -6.42 2.08 -35.92
N ALA A 38 -5.58 1.03 -35.87
CA ALA A 38 -5.64 -0.05 -36.85
C ALA A 38 -6.84 -0.98 -36.55
N PRO A 39 -7.65 -1.39 -37.54
CA PRO A 39 -8.79 -2.26 -37.31
C PRO A 39 -8.36 -3.69 -36.98
N VAL A 40 -9.18 -4.40 -36.21
CA VAL A 40 -8.99 -5.84 -35.95
C VAL A 40 -9.35 -6.64 -37.20
N ALA A 41 -8.54 -7.63 -37.55
CA ALA A 41 -8.92 -8.65 -38.51
C ALA A 41 -9.61 -9.79 -37.76
N GLU A 42 -10.85 -10.10 -38.18
CA GLU A 42 -11.56 -11.31 -37.78
C GLU A 42 -11.10 -12.47 -38.67
N GLU A 43 -10.62 -13.55 -38.08
CA GLU A 43 -10.53 -14.83 -38.78
C GLU A 43 -10.79 -15.99 -37.82
N ALA A 44 -11.62 -16.95 -38.25
CA ALA A 44 -12.03 -18.10 -37.46
C ALA A 44 -12.11 -19.35 -38.34
N THR A 45 -11.22 -20.32 -38.09
CA THR A 45 -11.29 -21.68 -38.63
C THR A 45 -10.85 -22.65 -37.52
N THR A 46 -11.82 -23.41 -36.98
CA THR A 46 -11.99 -24.88 -37.14
C THR A 46 -10.99 -25.75 -36.37
N ALA A 47 -11.53 -26.77 -35.70
CA ALA A 47 -10.76 -27.80 -35.00
C ALA A 47 -10.39 -28.97 -35.91
N ASP A 48 -9.37 -29.72 -35.50
CA ASP A 48 -9.36 -31.18 -35.61
C ASP A 48 -8.57 -31.78 -34.44
N ALA A 49 -8.59 -33.10 -34.27
CA ALA A 49 -7.90 -33.79 -33.18
C ALA A 49 -7.20 -35.08 -33.66
N ASP A 50 -6.02 -35.38 -33.12
CA ASP A 50 -5.32 -36.66 -33.34
C ASP A 50 -4.52 -37.08 -32.09
N GLU A 51 -4.25 -38.38 -31.96
CA GLU A 51 -3.56 -39.01 -30.84
C GLU A 51 -2.08 -39.27 -31.16
N GLY A 52 -1.16 -38.96 -30.23
CA GLY A 52 0.27 -39.20 -30.42
C GLY A 52 1.02 -39.44 -29.10
N LYS A 53 1.69 -40.59 -28.98
CA LYS A 53 2.43 -41.04 -27.78
C LYS A 53 3.95 -41.02 -28.05
N THR A 54 4.74 -41.15 -26.98
CA THR A 54 6.19 -41.49 -26.90
C THR A 54 7.18 -40.36 -27.22
N GLU A 55 8.41 -40.34 -26.68
CA GLU A 55 8.93 -40.65 -25.33
C GLU A 55 10.41 -40.20 -25.28
N GLU A 56 11.00 -40.09 -24.08
CA GLU A 56 12.46 -40.16 -23.80
C GLU A 56 13.42 -39.00 -24.21
N SER A 57 14.56 -38.96 -23.49
CA SER A 57 15.89 -38.42 -23.88
C SER A 57 16.09 -36.89 -24.00
N VAL A 58 17.15 -36.25 -23.46
CA VAL A 58 18.37 -36.71 -22.75
C VAL A 58 18.90 -35.64 -21.77
N ALA A 59 19.65 -36.08 -20.75
CA ALA A 59 20.81 -35.45 -20.05
C ALA A 59 20.70 -33.98 -19.51
N GLU A 60 21.18 -33.60 -18.32
CA GLU A 60 22.50 -33.79 -17.68
C GLU A 60 23.69 -33.25 -18.52
N THR A 61 24.76 -32.64 -17.99
CA THR A 61 25.29 -32.65 -16.60
C THR A 61 26.11 -31.37 -16.24
N VAL A 62 26.77 -31.37 -15.08
CA VAL A 62 27.60 -30.35 -14.36
C VAL A 62 28.76 -29.66 -15.17
N VAL A 63 29.54 -28.65 -14.72
CA VAL A 63 30.07 -28.14 -13.39
C VAL A 63 30.16 -26.58 -13.39
N ALA A 64 30.60 -25.79 -12.39
CA ALA A 64 31.45 -25.96 -11.18
C ALA A 64 30.90 -25.11 -9.97
N LYS A 65 31.43 -24.94 -8.74
CA LYS A 65 32.77 -24.80 -8.07
C LYS A 65 33.44 -23.40 -8.23
N ALA A 66 33.92 -22.68 -7.19
CA ALA A 66 34.22 -22.96 -5.76
C ALA A 66 33.67 -21.83 -4.83
N GLU A 67 33.43 -21.96 -3.51
CA GLU A 67 34.37 -21.97 -2.33
C GLU A 67 35.39 -20.81 -2.29
N GLU A 68 35.76 -20.15 -1.19
CA GLU A 68 35.37 -20.15 0.26
C GLU A 68 35.70 -18.74 0.85
N ALA A 69 35.56 -18.31 2.12
CA ALA A 69 35.26 -18.83 3.48
C ALA A 69 34.40 -17.74 4.23
N ALA A 70 33.77 -17.87 5.40
CA ALA A 70 33.90 -18.63 6.66
C ALA A 70 34.88 -18.07 7.73
N GLU A 71 34.34 -17.41 8.76
CA GLU A 71 34.87 -17.37 10.15
C GLU A 71 33.69 -17.36 11.13
N ALA A 72 33.88 -17.82 12.38
CA ALA A 72 32.80 -18.24 13.29
C ALA A 72 32.76 -17.46 14.62
N ALA A 73 31.66 -17.64 15.37
CA ALA A 73 31.48 -17.12 16.73
C ALA A 73 32.38 -17.84 17.77
N PRO A 74 32.30 -17.44 19.05
CA PRO A 74 31.51 -18.30 19.94
C PRO A 74 30.49 -17.55 20.81
N ALA A 75 29.54 -18.31 21.35
CA ALA A 75 28.67 -17.89 22.44
C ALA A 75 29.14 -18.51 23.76
N GLU A 76 28.85 -17.86 24.89
CA GLU A 76 29.01 -18.44 26.22
C GLU A 76 27.65 -18.73 26.85
N LYS A 77 27.59 -19.78 27.68
CA LYS A 77 26.39 -20.33 28.30
C LYS A 77 26.53 -20.19 29.82
N ALA A 78 25.48 -19.73 30.50
CA ALA A 78 25.33 -19.88 31.94
C ALA A 78 23.90 -20.37 32.24
N GLU A 79 23.76 -21.26 33.22
CA GLU A 79 22.52 -21.97 33.53
C GLU A 79 22.18 -21.87 35.03
N ALA A 80 20.98 -22.35 35.40
CA ALA A 80 20.37 -22.32 36.74
C ALA A 80 19.81 -20.94 37.18
N LYS A 81 18.81 -20.87 38.07
CA LYS A 81 18.15 -21.95 38.83
C LYS A 81 16.62 -21.77 38.89
N GLU A 82 15.92 -22.90 38.92
CA GLU A 82 14.50 -23.09 39.21
C GLU A 82 14.14 -22.82 40.69
N GLU A 83 12.98 -22.19 40.95
CA GLU A 83 12.15 -22.48 42.14
C GLU A 83 10.69 -22.01 41.96
N LYS A 84 9.73 -22.71 42.58
CA LYS A 84 8.27 -22.49 42.49
C LYS A 84 7.60 -22.95 43.80
N PRO A 85 6.65 -22.16 44.34
CA PRO A 85 5.31 -22.71 44.65
C PRO A 85 4.19 -21.80 44.10
N ALA A 86 2.99 -22.23 43.69
CA ALA A 86 2.21 -23.46 43.89
C ALA A 86 1.31 -23.55 45.15
N GLU A 87 0.19 -22.82 45.14
CA GLU A 87 -1.11 -23.15 45.77
C GLU A 87 -2.16 -22.27 45.04
N GLU A 88 -3.15 -22.82 44.30
CA GLU A 88 -4.55 -23.13 44.69
C GLU A 88 -5.43 -21.94 45.14
N ALA A 89 -6.76 -21.88 44.90
CA ALA A 89 -7.64 -22.53 43.91
C ALA A 89 -9.06 -21.87 43.94
N ALA A 90 -9.84 -22.00 42.85
CA ALA A 90 -11.25 -21.55 42.70
C ALA A 90 -11.51 -20.01 42.83
N GLY A 91 -12.64 -19.45 42.38
CA GLY A 91 -13.82 -19.97 41.66
C GLY A 91 -14.76 -18.83 41.21
N GLU A 92 -15.86 -19.16 40.52
CA GLU A 92 -16.95 -18.28 40.03
C GLU A 92 -16.51 -17.17 39.02
N GLU A 93 -17.07 -17.05 37.81
CA GLU A 93 -18.45 -16.93 37.29
C GLU A 93 -18.93 -15.47 37.08
N LYS A 94 -18.64 -14.96 35.87
CA LYS A 94 -19.58 -14.27 34.96
C LYS A 94 -20.41 -13.09 35.51
N ALA A 95 -19.92 -11.88 35.26
CA ALA A 95 -20.76 -10.71 34.94
C ALA A 95 -20.16 -9.95 33.75
N ALA A 96 -20.98 -9.24 32.97
CA ALA A 96 -20.54 -8.57 31.75
C ALA A 96 -20.06 -7.14 32.04
N GLU A 97 -18.78 -6.85 31.76
CA GLU A 97 -18.28 -5.48 31.76
C GLU A 97 -18.53 -4.81 30.39
N LYS A 98 -19.14 -3.63 30.45
CA LYS A 98 -19.41 -2.76 29.31
C LYS A 98 -18.12 -2.03 28.92
N VAL A 99 -17.29 -2.66 28.09
CA VAL A 99 -16.07 -2.03 27.55
C VAL A 99 -16.46 -0.75 26.80
N ALA A 100 -16.03 0.41 27.32
CA ALA A 100 -16.18 1.68 26.64
C ALA A 100 -15.24 1.74 25.43
N ALA A 101 -15.66 2.40 24.36
CA ALA A 101 -14.77 2.67 23.23
C ALA A 101 -13.55 3.47 23.70
N PRO A 102 -12.33 3.18 23.21
CA PRO A 102 -11.16 3.96 23.54
C PRO A 102 -11.35 5.42 23.08
N ALA A 103 -10.96 6.37 23.94
CA ALA A 103 -10.87 7.77 23.58
C ALA A 103 -9.80 7.96 22.47
N PRO A 104 -9.90 9.02 21.63
CA PRO A 104 -8.94 9.26 20.56
C PRO A 104 -7.51 9.36 21.11
N ALA A 105 -6.56 8.76 20.40
CA ALA A 105 -5.17 8.75 20.79
C ALA A 105 -4.59 10.17 20.82
N ALA A 106 -4.15 10.63 21.99
CA ALA A 106 -3.29 11.80 22.09
C ALA A 106 -1.98 11.52 21.31
N GLY A 107 -1.46 12.54 20.62
CA GLY A 107 -0.34 12.43 19.68
C GLY A 107 0.80 11.55 20.20
N GLY A 108 1.06 10.45 19.50
CA GLY A 108 1.92 9.35 19.94
C GLY A 108 3.08 9.08 18.98
N ALA A 109 4.06 8.30 19.43
CA ALA A 109 5.21 7.93 18.62
C ALA A 109 4.77 7.14 17.37
N VAL A 110 5.20 7.60 16.19
CA VAL A 110 4.89 6.96 14.91
C VAL A 110 5.67 5.65 14.79
N ALA A 111 4.97 4.53 14.67
CA ALA A 111 5.61 3.21 14.60
C ALA A 111 6.33 2.97 13.27
N ASP A 112 7.58 2.49 13.34
CA ASP A 112 8.43 2.15 12.18
C ASP A 112 7.76 1.13 11.24
N VAL A 113 7.10 0.12 11.83
CA VAL A 113 6.35 -0.94 11.15
C VAL A 113 5.02 -1.15 11.87
N ILE A 114 3.93 -1.14 11.13
CA ILE A 114 2.56 -1.32 11.63
C ILE A 114 2.02 -2.66 11.10
N PRO A 115 1.62 -3.61 11.97
CA PRO A 115 0.82 -4.75 11.52
C PRO A 115 -0.57 -4.25 11.12
N LEU A 116 -1.01 -4.49 9.88
CA LEU A 116 -2.37 -4.18 9.43
C LEU A 116 -3.37 -5.27 9.91
N GLU A 117 -3.28 -5.59 11.19
CA GLU A 117 -4.25 -6.38 11.95
C GLU A 117 -5.29 -5.43 12.55
N ASN A 118 -6.56 -5.85 12.58
CA ASN A 118 -7.63 -5.00 13.06
C ASN A 118 -8.73 -5.85 13.71
N PRO A 119 -9.07 -5.61 15.01
CA PRO A 119 -9.97 -6.48 15.77
C PRO A 119 -11.43 -6.45 15.29
N ALA A 120 -11.81 -5.53 14.39
CA ALA A 120 -13.11 -5.57 13.74
C ALA A 120 -13.27 -6.77 12.78
N TYR A 121 -12.17 -7.38 12.34
CA TYR A 121 -12.21 -8.60 11.52
C TYR A 121 -12.40 -9.84 12.41
N ALA A 122 -13.63 -10.36 12.45
CA ALA A 122 -13.94 -11.62 13.16
C ALA A 122 -13.07 -12.82 12.71
N LYS A 123 -12.51 -12.78 11.49
CA LYS A 123 -11.44 -13.69 11.04
C LYS A 123 -10.66 -13.08 9.86
N HIS A 124 -9.34 -13.01 9.97
CA HIS A 124 -8.47 -12.72 8.83
C HIS A 124 -8.39 -13.95 7.88
N THR A 125 -8.55 -13.72 6.57
CA THR A 125 -8.54 -14.76 5.51
C THR A 125 -7.22 -14.83 4.73
N LYS A 126 -6.24 -14.02 5.15
CA LYS A 126 -4.88 -13.87 4.64
C LYS A 126 -3.96 -13.51 5.80
N GLY A 127 -2.64 -13.66 5.63
CA GLY A 127 -1.68 -13.20 6.64
C GLY A 127 -1.72 -11.69 6.82
N ILE A 128 -1.42 -11.24 8.03
CA ILE A 128 -1.31 -9.81 8.38
C ILE A 128 -0.19 -9.17 7.56
N VAL A 129 -0.47 -7.99 7.00
CA VAL A 129 0.52 -7.22 6.24
C VAL A 129 1.35 -6.40 7.22
N GLN A 130 2.68 -6.59 7.22
CA GLN A 130 3.60 -5.73 7.97
C GLN A 130 3.91 -4.47 7.15
N PHE A 131 3.13 -3.41 7.35
CA PHE A 131 3.31 -2.14 6.65
C PHE A 131 4.52 -1.39 7.21
N THR A 132 5.55 -1.20 6.39
CA THR A 132 6.77 -0.46 6.74
C THR A 132 6.55 1.06 6.68
N HIS A 133 5.65 1.55 7.54
CA HIS A 133 5.14 2.93 7.51
C HIS A 133 6.25 3.97 7.39
N LYS A 134 7.28 3.89 8.24
CA LYS A 134 8.41 4.82 8.21
C LYS A 134 9.10 4.88 6.86
N LYS A 135 9.32 3.73 6.23
CA LYS A 135 9.98 3.65 4.92
C LYS A 135 9.24 4.46 3.84
N HIS A 136 7.92 4.57 3.94
CA HIS A 136 7.12 5.32 2.97
C HIS A 136 7.38 6.83 3.09
N TYR A 137 7.40 7.40 4.29
CA TYR A 137 7.70 8.83 4.47
C TYR A 137 9.20 9.16 4.50
N THR A 138 10.06 8.32 5.08
CA THR A 138 11.51 8.58 5.18
C THR A 138 12.27 8.29 3.90
N ASP A 139 12.05 7.14 3.27
CA ASP A 139 12.89 6.67 2.16
C ASP A 139 12.24 7.00 0.81
N TYR A 140 10.94 6.71 0.68
CA TYR A 140 10.18 6.93 -0.56
C TYR A 140 9.63 8.36 -0.68
N LYS A 141 9.74 9.18 0.37
CA LYS A 141 9.31 10.60 0.43
C LYS A 141 7.82 10.82 0.13
N ILE A 142 6.99 9.84 0.48
CA ILE A 142 5.53 9.92 0.36
C ILE A 142 5.01 10.83 1.47
N GLY A 143 4.18 11.81 1.12
CA GLY A 143 3.59 12.76 2.07
C GLY A 143 2.48 12.12 2.92
N CYS A 144 2.23 12.65 4.12
CA CYS A 144 1.19 12.14 5.03
C CYS A 144 -0.20 12.10 4.37
N GLY A 145 -0.52 13.16 3.59
CA GLY A 145 -1.78 13.31 2.86
C GLY A 145 -2.02 12.26 1.75
N GLU A 146 -0.95 11.61 1.25
CA GLU A 146 -1.05 10.58 0.20
C GLU A 146 -1.69 9.27 0.72
N CYS A 147 -1.95 9.16 2.02
CA CYS A 147 -2.63 8.03 2.66
C CYS A 147 -3.67 8.48 3.70
N HIS A 148 -3.42 9.57 4.42
CA HIS A 148 -4.40 10.18 5.32
C HIS A 148 -5.18 11.27 4.59
N HIS A 149 -6.42 10.97 4.23
CA HIS A 149 -7.37 11.91 3.62
C HIS A 149 -8.54 12.19 4.57
N ASP A 150 -9.33 13.22 4.26
CA ASP A 150 -10.56 13.55 4.97
C ASP A 150 -11.77 12.70 4.51
N GLU A 151 -12.99 13.03 4.96
CA GLU A 151 -14.22 12.35 4.53
C GLU A 151 -14.60 12.57 3.05
N ASN A 152 -14.05 13.61 2.41
CA ASN A 152 -14.23 13.94 1.00
C ASN A 152 -13.13 13.35 0.08
N ALA A 153 -12.18 12.62 0.67
CA ALA A 153 -10.95 12.12 0.05
C ALA A 153 -9.94 13.22 -0.36
N GLU A 154 -9.98 14.39 0.28
CA GLU A 154 -8.95 15.42 0.15
C GLU A 154 -7.72 15.10 1.02
N PRO A 155 -6.47 15.17 0.47
CA PRO A 155 -5.25 14.87 1.22
C PRO A 155 -4.99 15.78 2.43
N LEU A 156 -4.75 15.19 3.61
CA LEU A 156 -4.39 15.92 4.84
C LEU A 156 -2.91 16.33 4.86
N ASN A 157 -2.57 17.32 4.03
CA ASN A 157 -1.21 17.77 3.77
C ASN A 157 -0.49 18.41 4.97
N ASP A 158 -1.23 18.96 5.94
CA ASP A 158 -0.65 19.66 7.11
C ASP A 158 -0.22 18.72 8.27
N LEU A 159 -0.40 17.40 8.09
CA LEU A 159 0.01 16.39 9.08
C LEU A 159 1.54 16.26 9.17
N LYS A 160 2.05 16.15 10.40
CA LYS A 160 3.47 15.95 10.74
C LYS A 160 3.64 14.73 11.64
N GLU A 161 4.87 14.22 11.73
CA GLU A 161 5.21 13.08 12.57
C GLU A 161 4.82 13.36 14.05
N GLY A 162 4.04 12.45 14.65
CA GLY A 162 3.53 12.57 16.02
C GLY A 162 2.13 13.18 16.16
N ASP A 163 1.52 13.67 15.08
CA ASP A 163 0.11 14.09 15.12
C ASP A 163 -0.84 12.90 15.35
N ALA A 164 -1.98 13.18 15.96
CA ALA A 164 -3.07 12.23 16.08
C ALA A 164 -3.76 12.05 14.71
N VAL A 165 -3.84 10.81 14.24
CA VAL A 165 -4.52 10.43 12.99
C VAL A 165 -5.50 9.29 13.25
N GLN A 166 -6.61 9.29 12.51
CA GLN A 166 -7.62 8.23 12.60
C GLN A 166 -7.19 6.99 11.80
N GLY A 167 -7.64 5.82 12.26
CA GLY A 167 -7.47 4.56 11.54
C GLY A 167 -8.51 4.41 10.43
N CYS A 168 -8.12 3.85 9.29
CA CYS A 168 -8.98 3.70 8.10
C CYS A 168 -10.35 3.04 8.41
N ILE A 169 -10.43 2.15 9.40
CA ILE A 169 -11.65 1.47 9.83
C ILE A 169 -12.73 2.42 10.37
N GLU A 170 -12.36 3.63 10.82
CA GLU A 170 -13.31 4.60 11.38
C GLU A 170 -14.23 5.19 10.29
N CYS A 171 -13.68 5.44 9.09
CA CYS A 171 -14.43 5.94 7.93
C CYS A 171 -14.82 4.85 6.93
N HIS A 172 -14.13 3.70 6.94
CA HIS A 172 -14.39 2.55 6.06
C HIS A 172 -14.87 1.33 6.88
N PRO A 173 -16.04 1.37 7.55
CA PRO A 173 -16.35 0.54 8.71
C PRO A 173 -16.59 -0.96 8.46
N LYS A 174 -16.85 -1.39 7.21
CA LYS A 174 -17.14 -2.80 6.90
C LYS A 174 -15.83 -3.59 6.86
N ALA A 175 -15.48 -4.24 7.96
CA ALA A 175 -14.30 -5.09 8.17
C ALA A 175 -14.30 -6.39 7.33
N SER A 176 -14.35 -6.25 6.00
CA SER A 176 -14.44 -7.33 5.02
C SER A 176 -14.00 -6.82 3.64
N LYS A 177 -13.98 -7.72 2.64
CA LYS A 177 -13.93 -7.34 1.22
C LYS A 177 -15.32 -7.02 0.70
N ALA A 178 -15.42 -6.17 -0.32
CA ALA A 178 -16.70 -5.94 -0.99
C ALA A 178 -17.24 -7.25 -1.59
N PRO A 179 -18.55 -7.54 -1.47
CA PRO A 179 -19.14 -8.76 -2.02
C PRO A 179 -19.03 -8.78 -3.55
N ILE A 180 -18.62 -9.91 -4.12
CA ILE A 180 -18.68 -10.13 -5.56
C ILE A 180 -20.15 -10.37 -5.94
N PRO A 181 -20.78 -9.50 -6.76
CA PRO A 181 -22.19 -9.62 -7.10
C PRO A 181 -22.44 -10.85 -7.97
N LYS A 182 -23.49 -11.61 -7.66
CA LYS A 182 -23.88 -12.79 -8.45
C LYS A 182 -24.53 -12.38 -9.77
N LYS A 183 -24.70 -13.34 -10.69
CA LYS A 183 -25.36 -13.12 -11.98
C LYS A 183 -26.81 -12.63 -11.77
N GLY A 184 -27.06 -11.36 -12.10
CA GLY A 184 -28.37 -10.70 -11.95
C GLY A 184 -28.50 -9.79 -10.73
N GLU A 185 -27.52 -9.79 -9.82
CA GLU A 185 -27.46 -8.82 -8.72
C GLU A 185 -26.86 -7.49 -9.22
N PRO A 186 -27.31 -6.33 -8.69
CA PRO A 186 -26.65 -5.06 -8.97
C PRO A 186 -25.21 -5.08 -8.46
N LYS A 187 -24.30 -4.38 -9.14
CA LYS A 187 -22.96 -4.15 -8.62
C LYS A 187 -22.99 -2.95 -7.69
N LEU A 188 -22.26 -3.02 -6.57
CA LEU A 188 -21.94 -1.83 -5.78
C LEU A 188 -21.24 -0.79 -6.65
N SER A 189 -21.62 0.47 -6.47
CA SER A 189 -20.86 1.64 -6.94
C SER A 189 -19.48 1.70 -6.27
N ASP A 190 -18.57 2.51 -6.79
CA ASP A 190 -17.25 2.66 -6.19
C ASP A 190 -17.29 3.34 -4.81
N SER A 191 -18.27 4.22 -4.55
CA SER A 191 -18.52 4.79 -3.23
C SER A 191 -18.98 3.72 -2.22
N GLU A 192 -19.94 2.86 -2.58
CA GLU A 192 -20.37 1.74 -1.73
C GLU A 192 -19.25 0.71 -1.46
N LYS A 193 -18.26 0.59 -2.36
CA LYS A 193 -17.05 -0.22 -2.11
C LYS A 193 -16.14 0.42 -1.08
N MET A 194 -16.04 1.75 -1.02
CA MET A 194 -15.21 2.42 -0.02
C MET A 194 -15.75 2.28 1.40
N GLU A 195 -17.01 1.90 1.62
CA GLU A 195 -17.48 1.48 2.95
C GLU A 195 -16.73 0.23 3.47
N TYR A 196 -16.04 -0.53 2.61
CA TYR A 196 -15.30 -1.74 2.94
C TYR A 196 -13.81 -1.45 3.15
N HIS A 197 -13.37 -1.56 4.40
CA HIS A 197 -11.98 -1.34 4.84
C HIS A 197 -10.93 -2.04 3.97
N ALA A 198 -11.21 -3.27 3.52
CA ALA A 198 -10.27 -3.99 2.69
C ALA A 198 -10.13 -3.36 1.29
N GLU A 199 -11.20 -2.83 0.69
CA GLU A 199 -11.10 -2.21 -0.64
C GLU A 199 -10.42 -0.84 -0.57
N ALA A 200 -10.65 -0.05 0.48
CA ALA A 200 -9.88 1.17 0.74
C ALA A 200 -8.36 0.88 0.84
N LEU A 201 -7.97 -0.16 1.60
CA LEU A 201 -6.57 -0.61 1.68
C LEU A 201 -6.03 -1.15 0.34
N HIS A 202 -6.82 -1.91 -0.43
CA HIS A 202 -6.36 -2.39 -1.75
C HIS A 202 -6.17 -1.25 -2.75
N ALA A 203 -7.08 -0.26 -2.78
CA ALA A 203 -6.95 0.89 -3.65
C ALA A 203 -5.69 1.69 -3.30
N ASN A 204 -5.61 2.19 -2.07
CA ASN A 204 -4.50 3.04 -1.62
C ASN A 204 -3.13 2.37 -1.83
N CYS A 205 -2.95 1.14 -1.32
CA CYS A 205 -1.66 0.47 -1.40
C CYS A 205 -1.34 -0.06 -2.81
N ILE A 206 -2.28 -0.74 -3.47
CA ILE A 206 -1.95 -1.46 -4.72
C ILE A 206 -1.91 -0.48 -5.90
N ASP A 207 -2.75 0.55 -5.97
CA ASP A 207 -2.76 1.46 -7.11
C ASP A 207 -1.56 2.42 -7.11
N CYS A 208 -1.14 2.92 -5.93
CA CYS A 208 0.15 3.59 -5.77
C CYS A 208 1.32 2.70 -6.22
N HIS A 209 1.36 1.43 -5.79
CA HIS A 209 2.39 0.47 -6.21
C HIS A 209 2.35 0.16 -7.73
N LYS A 210 1.16 0.08 -8.33
CA LYS A 210 1.00 -0.07 -9.80
C LYS A 210 1.53 1.15 -10.54
N GLU A 211 1.20 2.37 -10.11
CA GLU A 211 1.71 3.59 -10.76
C GLU A 211 3.23 3.67 -10.63
N HIS A 212 3.79 3.50 -9.43
CA HIS A 212 5.24 3.50 -9.22
C HIS A 212 5.94 2.50 -10.15
N ASN A 213 5.44 1.26 -10.22
CA ASN A 213 5.98 0.21 -11.09
C ASN A 213 5.88 0.60 -12.58
N LYS A 214 4.75 1.14 -13.03
CA LYS A 214 4.52 1.58 -14.42
C LYS A 214 5.43 2.76 -14.80
N LYS A 215 5.53 3.76 -13.93
CA LYS A 215 6.27 5.02 -14.11
C LYS A 215 7.78 4.82 -14.16
N ASN A 216 8.29 3.88 -13.35
CA ASN A 216 9.72 3.55 -13.24
C ASN A 216 10.10 2.25 -13.97
N ASN A 217 9.19 1.69 -14.79
CA ASN A 217 9.35 0.43 -15.53
C ASN A 217 9.96 -0.72 -14.69
N THR A 218 9.39 -0.94 -13.50
CA THR A 218 9.91 -1.85 -12.47
C THR A 218 8.81 -2.75 -11.90
N LYS A 219 9.20 -3.70 -11.04
CA LYS A 219 8.31 -4.60 -10.29
C LYS A 219 8.64 -4.59 -8.78
N ALA A 220 9.35 -3.55 -8.32
CA ALA A 220 9.86 -3.44 -6.95
C ALA A 220 8.74 -3.18 -5.91
N ALA A 221 7.69 -2.45 -6.28
CA ALA A 221 6.56 -2.21 -5.40
C ALA A 221 5.58 -3.42 -5.44
N PRO A 222 5.17 -4.00 -4.29
CA PRO A 222 4.42 -5.25 -4.28
C PRO A 222 2.96 -5.06 -4.69
N THR A 223 2.56 -5.66 -5.81
CA THR A 223 1.18 -5.60 -6.35
C THR A 223 0.44 -6.94 -6.32
N SER A 224 1.10 -8.04 -5.91
CA SER A 224 0.49 -9.37 -5.85
C SER A 224 0.00 -9.72 -4.44
N CYS A 225 -1.12 -10.44 -4.36
CA CYS A 225 -1.76 -10.86 -3.11
C CYS A 225 -0.77 -11.54 -2.14
N THR A 226 0.11 -12.39 -2.65
CA THR A 226 1.10 -13.17 -1.87
C THR A 226 2.41 -12.44 -1.60
N THR A 227 2.61 -11.25 -2.18
CA THR A 227 3.76 -10.39 -1.87
C THR A 227 3.41 -9.42 -0.73
N CYS A 228 2.15 -8.96 -0.66
CA CYS A 228 1.66 -8.15 0.45
C CYS A 228 1.23 -8.99 1.65
N HIS A 229 0.39 -10.01 1.45
CA HIS A 229 -0.01 -10.92 2.51
C HIS A 229 0.97 -12.10 2.61
N PRO A 230 1.68 -12.26 3.74
CA PRO A 230 2.47 -13.47 3.97
C PRO A 230 1.56 -14.70 4.02
N LYS A 231 2.12 -15.86 3.68
CA LYS A 231 1.43 -17.15 3.88
C LYS A 231 1.29 -17.38 5.39
N THR A 232 0.05 -17.50 5.86
CA THR A 232 -0.25 -18.07 7.17
C THR A 232 0.33 -19.49 7.21
N LYS A 233 1.12 -19.78 8.25
CA LYS A 233 1.54 -21.14 8.58
C LYS A 233 0.42 -21.87 9.30
#